data_AF-H1KGZ0-F1
#
_entry.id   AF-H1KGZ0-F1
#
_cell.length_a   1.000
_cell.length_b   1.000
_cell.length_c   1.000
_cell.angle_alpha   90.00
_cell.angle_beta   90.00
_cell.angle_gamma   90.00
#
_symmetry.space_group_name_H-M   'P 1'
#
loop_
_entity.id
_entity.type
_entity.pdbx_description
1 polymer ?
#
loop_
_entity_poly.entity_id
_entity_poly.type
_entity_poly.pdbx_seq_one_letter_code
_entity_poly.pdbx_strand_id
1 'polypeptide(L)'
;MRDQASAPAPAEGADFPVAAGVLFGLGLGGFFDGIVLHQVLQWHHMLSSWYPITSIENLELNTLWDGIFHSATYVFVVVGLFILWRRARGRHLSWSNRALAGSLLVGWGLFNLVEGLIDHQWLGVHHVNEQVDRAHWLAWDLGFLAWGLAMLLGGLWLLRTRRRQAGAAPAALRR
;
A
#
# COMPACT_ATOMS: atom_id res chain seq x y z
N MET A 1 -41.99 5.41 -42.21
CA MET A 1 -41.44 5.88 -40.92
C MET A 1 -40.68 4.70 -40.32
N ARG A 2 -39.34 4.70 -40.38
CA ARG A 2 -38.51 3.64 -39.78
C ARG A 2 -38.21 4.06 -38.34
N ASP A 3 -38.72 3.32 -37.37
CA ASP A 3 -38.31 3.41 -35.97
C ASP A 3 -36.82 3.13 -35.87
N GLN A 4 -36.04 4.19 -35.61
CA GLN A 4 -34.68 4.04 -35.12
C GLN A 4 -34.78 3.70 -33.63
N ALA A 5 -34.81 2.40 -33.33
CA ALA A 5 -34.51 1.92 -31.99
C ALA A 5 -33.07 2.32 -31.69
N SER A 6 -32.89 3.36 -30.88
CA SER A 6 -31.60 3.78 -30.36
C SER A 6 -30.98 2.60 -29.62
N ALA A 7 -29.80 2.16 -30.08
CA ALA A 7 -29.05 1.11 -29.42
C ALA A 7 -28.86 1.48 -27.93
N PRO A 8 -29.05 0.55 -26.99
CA PRO A 8 -28.84 0.83 -25.57
C PRO A 8 -27.40 1.33 -25.39
N ALA A 9 -27.25 2.48 -24.73
CA ALA A 9 -25.94 3.02 -24.39
C ALA A 9 -25.11 1.93 -23.69
N PRO A 10 -23.83 1.74 -24.05
CA PRO A 10 -23.00 0.73 -23.40
C PRO A 10 -23.03 0.98 -21.89
N ALA A 11 -23.36 -0.05 -21.11
CA ALA A 11 -23.43 0.05 -19.67
C ALA A 11 -22.09 0.57 -19.14
N GLU A 12 -22.09 1.77 -18.54
CA GLU A 12 -20.89 2.35 -17.95
C GLU A 12 -20.31 1.37 -16.92
N GLY A 13 -19.10 0.89 -17.22
CA GLY A 13 -18.38 -0.04 -16.37
C GLY A 13 -18.16 0.55 -14.98
N ALA A 14 -18.13 -0.30 -13.95
CA ALA A 14 -17.78 0.16 -12.61
C ALA A 14 -16.31 0.59 -12.58
N ASP A 15 -16.05 1.81 -12.09
CA ASP A 15 -14.70 2.30 -11.83
C ASP A 15 -13.91 1.38 -10.90
N PHE A 16 -12.59 1.31 -11.16
CA PHE A 16 -11.63 0.63 -10.30
C PHE A 16 -11.78 1.06 -8.82
N PRO A 17 -11.92 0.12 -7.87
CA PRO A 17 -12.10 0.44 -6.46
C PRO A 17 -10.77 0.89 -5.83
N VAL A 18 -10.57 2.20 -5.72
CA VAL A 18 -9.36 2.82 -5.12
C VAL A 18 -9.05 2.25 -3.73
N ALA A 19 -10.08 1.97 -2.91
CA ALA A 19 -9.90 1.37 -1.59
C ALA A 19 -9.21 -0.01 -1.65
N ALA A 20 -9.52 -0.83 -2.65
CA ALA A 20 -8.85 -2.12 -2.84
C ALA A 20 -7.36 -1.92 -3.13
N GLY A 21 -7.01 -0.97 -3.99
CA GLY A 21 -5.62 -0.69 -4.31
C GLY A 21 -4.83 -0.08 -3.15
N VAL A 22 -5.46 0.75 -2.30
CA VAL A 22 -4.82 1.23 -1.05
C VAL A 22 -4.55 0.07 -0.09
N LEU A 23 -5.50 -0.83 0.10
CA LEU A 23 -5.30 -2.01 0.94
C LEU A 23 -4.22 -2.96 0.39
N PHE A 24 -4.16 -3.12 -0.93
CA PHE A 24 -3.04 -3.83 -1.56
C PHE A 24 -1.72 -3.14 -1.31
N GLY A 25 -1.65 -1.81 -1.39
CA GLY A 25 -0.43 -1.05 -1.06
C GLY A 25 0.01 -1.24 0.38
N LEU A 26 -0.91 -1.16 1.35
CA LEU A 26 -0.62 -1.40 2.77
C LEU A 26 -0.11 -2.83 2.99
N GLY A 27 -0.81 -3.82 2.44
CA GLY A 27 -0.44 -5.23 2.60
C GLY A 27 0.88 -5.58 1.91
N LEU A 28 1.08 -5.16 0.67
CA LEU A 28 2.32 -5.43 -0.08
C LEU A 28 3.52 -4.67 0.49
N GLY A 29 3.31 -3.45 0.98
CA GLY A 29 4.35 -2.70 1.67
C GLY A 29 4.82 -3.41 2.93
N GLY A 30 3.87 -3.83 3.78
CA GLY A 30 4.20 -4.59 4.97
C GLY A 30 4.75 -5.99 4.69
N PHE A 31 4.32 -6.66 3.62
CA PHE A 31 4.99 -7.90 3.19
C PHE A 31 6.42 -7.67 2.72
N PHE A 32 6.69 -6.60 1.98
CA PHE A 32 8.04 -6.30 1.56
C PHE A 32 8.93 -6.04 2.77
N ASP A 33 8.45 -5.24 3.71
CA ASP A 33 9.12 -4.94 4.96
C ASP A 33 9.42 -6.22 5.78
N GLY A 34 8.39 -7.00 6.08
CA GLY A 34 8.53 -8.22 6.86
C GLY A 34 9.33 -9.33 6.17
N ILE A 35 9.16 -9.54 4.86
CA ILE A 35 9.89 -10.60 4.15
C ILE A 35 11.32 -10.14 3.84
N VAL A 36 11.46 -8.97 3.23
CA VAL A 36 12.77 -8.54 2.72
C VAL A 36 13.61 -7.97 3.86
N LEU A 37 13.07 -7.05 4.66
CA LEU A 37 13.86 -6.40 5.71
C LEU A 37 13.99 -7.29 6.95
N HIS A 38 12.92 -7.95 7.42
CA HIS A 38 13.04 -8.79 8.62
C HIS A 38 13.64 -10.17 8.36
N GLN A 39 13.26 -10.85 7.28
CA GLN A 39 13.60 -12.27 7.14
C GLN A 39 14.79 -12.51 6.20
N VAL A 40 14.83 -11.84 5.04
CA VAL A 40 15.90 -12.05 4.05
C VAL A 40 17.15 -11.27 4.43
N LEU A 41 17.01 -9.96 4.67
CA LEU A 41 18.13 -9.09 5.02
C LEU A 41 18.42 -9.09 6.52
N GLN A 42 17.41 -9.38 7.34
CA GLN A 42 17.49 -9.40 8.80
C GLN A 42 18.03 -8.09 9.37
N TRP A 43 17.62 -6.98 8.76
CA TRP A 43 18.03 -5.64 9.15
C TRP A 43 17.44 -5.23 10.49
N HIS A 44 16.21 -5.68 10.77
CA HIS A 44 15.49 -5.49 12.01
C HIS A 44 14.38 -6.53 12.13
N HIS A 45 13.83 -6.72 13.32
CA HIS A 45 12.61 -7.49 13.51
C HIS A 45 11.64 -6.67 14.37
N MET A 46 10.38 -7.09 14.47
CA MET A 46 9.32 -6.29 15.11
C MET A 46 9.69 -5.70 16.48
N LEU A 47 10.48 -6.41 17.30
CA LEU A 47 10.86 -5.99 18.65
C LEU A 47 12.38 -5.95 18.87
N SER A 48 13.20 -5.94 17.80
CA SER A 48 14.64 -6.23 17.93
C SER A 48 15.43 -5.18 18.71
N SER A 49 14.98 -3.92 18.79
CA SER A 49 15.59 -2.93 19.67
C SER A 49 15.25 -3.14 21.15
N TRP A 50 14.05 -3.64 21.45
CA TRP A 50 13.64 -3.93 22.84
C TRP A 50 14.16 -5.29 23.32
N TYR A 51 14.20 -6.28 22.42
CA TYR A 51 14.65 -7.65 22.67
C TYR A 51 15.69 -8.05 21.61
N PRO A 52 16.97 -7.69 21.82
CA PRO A 52 18.04 -7.96 20.86
C PRO A 52 18.20 -9.45 20.56
N ILE A 53 18.49 -9.78 19.30
CA ILE A 53 18.57 -11.16 18.80
C ILE A 53 19.94 -11.78 19.14
N THR A 54 20.20 -11.90 20.43
CA THR A 54 21.43 -12.48 21.00
C THR A 54 21.17 -13.79 21.76
N SER A 55 19.91 -14.25 21.78
CA SER A 55 19.47 -15.52 22.36
C SER A 55 18.40 -16.18 21.48
N ILE A 56 18.22 -17.49 21.65
CA ILE A 56 17.15 -18.24 20.96
C ILE A 56 15.77 -17.74 21.40
N GLU A 57 15.59 -17.45 22.69
CA GLU A 57 14.33 -16.92 23.23
C GLU A 57 13.93 -15.60 22.56
N ASN A 58 14.87 -14.65 22.41
CA ASN A 58 14.59 -13.37 21.75
C ASN A 58 14.36 -13.55 20.24
N LEU A 59 15.03 -14.52 19.61
CA LEU A 59 14.77 -14.87 18.21
C LEU A 59 13.35 -15.44 18.03
N GLU A 60 12.91 -16.34 18.90
CA GLU A 60 11.55 -16.91 18.88
C GLU A 60 10.49 -15.84 19.13
N LEU A 61 10.72 -14.94 20.08
CA LEU A 61 9.83 -13.81 20.35
C LEU A 61 9.69 -12.89 19.14
N ASN A 62 10.81 -12.47 18.53
CA ASN A 62 10.79 -11.63 17.34
C ASN A 62 10.13 -12.36 16.15
N THR A 63 10.42 -13.65 15.96
CA THR A 63 9.81 -14.47 14.90
C THR A 63 8.28 -14.55 15.06
N LEU A 64 7.78 -14.69 16.28
CA LEU A 64 6.35 -14.66 16.57
C LEU A 64 5.73 -13.32 16.18
N TRP A 65 6.34 -12.22 16.61
CA TRP A 65 5.80 -10.88 16.33
C TRP A 65 5.90 -10.50 14.86
N ASP A 66 6.96 -10.91 14.16
CA ASP A 66 7.02 -10.82 12.70
C ASP A 66 5.86 -11.59 12.06
N GLY A 67 5.53 -12.80 12.54
CA GLY A 67 4.40 -13.58 12.05
C GLY A 67 3.04 -12.91 12.30
N ILE A 68 2.85 -12.27 13.45
CA ILE A 68 1.64 -11.49 13.77
C ILE A 68 1.53 -10.29 12.83
N PHE A 69 2.63 -9.57 12.63
CA PHE A 69 2.72 -8.45 11.69
C PHE A 69 2.37 -8.90 10.25
N HIS A 70 2.97 -9.98 9.75
CA HIS A 70 2.64 -10.56 8.45
C HIS A 70 1.17 -10.99 8.33
N SER A 71 0.59 -11.50 9.42
CA SER A 71 -0.83 -11.88 9.44
C SER A 71 -1.73 -10.65 9.28
N ALA A 72 -1.38 -9.51 9.90
CA ALA A 72 -2.11 -8.26 9.71
C ALA A 72 -2.01 -7.74 8.27
N THR A 73 -0.82 -7.77 7.67
CA THR A 73 -0.61 -7.32 6.28
C THR A 73 -1.30 -8.25 5.27
N TYR A 74 -1.33 -9.56 5.53
CA TYR A 74 -2.11 -10.55 4.80
C TYR A 74 -3.61 -10.21 4.78
N VAL A 75 -4.18 -9.83 5.93
CA VAL A 75 -5.59 -9.43 6.03
C VAL A 75 -5.89 -8.22 5.15
N PHE A 76 -5.01 -7.22 5.07
CA PHE A 76 -5.20 -6.09 4.14
C PHE A 76 -5.31 -6.56 2.69
N VAL A 77 -4.46 -7.48 2.25
CA VAL A 77 -4.53 -8.04 0.89
C VAL A 77 -5.84 -8.80 0.67
N VAL A 78 -6.26 -9.65 1.62
CA VAL A 78 -7.51 -10.41 1.51
C VAL A 78 -8.73 -9.50 1.44
N VAL A 79 -8.79 -8.46 2.28
CA VAL A 79 -9.90 -7.49 2.27
C VAL A 79 -9.89 -6.67 0.98
N GLY A 80 -8.71 -6.22 0.52
CA GLY A 80 -8.57 -5.54 -0.77
C GLY A 80 -9.06 -6.40 -1.94
N LEU A 81 -8.70 -7.67 -1.95
CA LEU A 81 -9.14 -8.64 -2.95
C LEU A 81 -10.65 -8.85 -2.89
N PHE A 82 -11.22 -8.99 -1.70
CA PHE A 82 -12.66 -9.12 -1.53
C PHE A 82 -13.42 -7.90 -2.05
N ILE A 83 -12.95 -6.68 -1.77
CA ILE A 83 -13.55 -5.44 -2.29
C ILE A 83 -13.47 -5.40 -3.81
N LEU A 84 -12.31 -5.73 -4.39
CA LEU A 84 -12.12 -5.78 -5.84
C LEU A 84 -13.06 -6.82 -6.48
N TRP A 85 -13.10 -8.03 -5.95
CA TRP A 85 -13.96 -9.11 -6.41
C TRP A 85 -15.44 -8.71 -6.35
N ARG A 86 -15.89 -8.15 -5.24
CA ARG A 86 -17.29 -7.73 -5.06
C ARG A 86 -17.67 -6.59 -6.02
N ARG A 87 -16.72 -5.74 -6.41
CA ARG A 87 -16.95 -4.66 -7.38
C ARG A 87 -16.96 -5.16 -8.83
N ALA A 88 -16.16 -6.17 -9.15
CA ALA A 88 -16.10 -6.79 -10.47
C ALA A 88 -17.23 -7.82 -10.68
N ARG A 89 -17.84 -8.33 -9.61
CA ARG A 89 -18.93 -9.31 -9.72
C ARG A 89 -20.19 -8.68 -10.32
N GLY A 90 -20.61 -9.17 -11.48
CA GLY A 90 -21.84 -8.77 -12.15
C GLY A 90 -21.79 -7.40 -12.85
N ARG A 91 -20.61 -6.77 -12.94
CA ARG A 91 -20.39 -5.52 -13.68
C ARG A 91 -19.09 -5.60 -14.46
N HIS A 92 -19.04 -5.04 -15.66
CA HIS A 92 -17.77 -4.85 -16.35
C HIS A 92 -16.96 -3.79 -15.61
N LEU A 93 -15.76 -4.13 -15.13
CA LEU A 93 -14.89 -3.19 -14.44
C LEU A 93 -14.08 -2.38 -15.46
N SER A 94 -14.08 -1.06 -15.35
CA SER A 94 -13.17 -0.20 -16.11
C SER A 94 -11.81 -0.20 -15.42
N TRP A 95 -10.91 -1.05 -15.90
CA TRP A 95 -9.53 -1.11 -15.39
C TRP A 95 -8.78 0.18 -15.70
N SER A 96 -8.03 0.67 -14.72
CA SER A 96 -7.19 1.85 -14.87
C SER A 96 -5.85 1.60 -14.21
N ASN A 97 -4.80 1.44 -15.03
CA ASN A 97 -3.43 1.25 -14.54
C ASN A 97 -3.00 2.42 -13.65
N ARG A 98 -3.42 3.65 -13.96
CA ARG A 98 -3.14 4.83 -13.14
C ARG A 98 -3.83 4.78 -11.79
N ALA A 99 -5.09 4.32 -11.74
CA ALA A 99 -5.82 4.19 -10.48
C ALA A 99 -5.23 3.08 -9.61
N LEU A 100 -4.89 1.93 -10.20
CA LEU A 100 -4.23 0.83 -9.52
C LEU A 100 -2.86 1.27 -8.97
N ALA A 101 -1.96 1.76 -9.83
CA ALA A 101 -0.63 2.19 -9.40
C ALA A 101 -0.69 3.34 -8.38
N GLY A 102 -1.56 4.34 -8.62
CA GLY A 102 -1.71 5.47 -7.72
C GLY A 102 -2.22 5.09 -6.33
N SER A 103 -3.22 4.20 -6.27
CA SER A 103 -3.76 3.72 -4.99
C SER A 103 -2.82 2.78 -4.25
N LEU A 104 -2.09 1.92 -4.98
CA LEU A 104 -1.05 1.07 -4.41
C LEU A 104 0.08 1.90 -3.79
N LEU A 105 0.59 2.91 -4.51
CA LEU A 105 1.61 3.82 -3.98
C LEU A 105 1.13 4.61 -2.76
N VAL A 106 -0.14 5.03 -2.72
CA VAL A 106 -0.74 5.65 -1.53
C VAL A 106 -0.73 4.67 -0.36
N GLY A 107 -1.17 3.43 -0.56
CA GLY A 107 -1.21 2.43 0.50
C GLY A 107 0.18 2.09 1.04
N TRP A 108 1.15 1.86 0.15
CA TRP A 108 2.52 1.55 0.55
C TRP A 108 3.17 2.76 1.25
N GLY A 109 3.02 3.96 0.69
CA GLY A 109 3.52 5.18 1.33
C GLY A 109 2.94 5.41 2.72
N LEU A 110 1.64 5.14 2.92
CA LEU A 110 1.01 5.20 4.23
C LEU A 110 1.57 4.15 5.20
N PHE A 111 1.80 2.92 4.74
CA PHE A 111 2.44 1.89 5.54
C PHE A 111 3.80 2.38 6.06
N ASN A 112 4.71 2.80 5.17
CA ASN A 112 6.04 3.28 5.56
C ASN A 112 6.00 4.48 6.52
N LEU A 113 5.07 5.41 6.32
CA LEU A 113 4.97 6.58 7.19
C LEU A 113 4.43 6.23 8.58
N VAL A 114 3.46 5.33 8.66
CA VAL A 114 2.86 4.92 9.94
C VAL A 114 3.84 4.05 10.72
N GLU A 115 4.39 3.03 10.08
CA GLU A 115 5.41 2.14 10.65
C GLU A 115 6.61 3.01 11.10
N GLY A 116 7.21 3.78 10.20
CA GLY A 116 8.40 4.56 10.56
C GLY A 116 8.17 5.64 11.62
N LEU A 117 6.99 6.27 11.70
CA LEU A 117 6.72 7.27 12.74
C LEU A 117 6.38 6.63 14.09
N ILE A 118 5.61 5.55 14.09
CA ILE A 118 5.15 4.93 15.33
C ILE A 118 6.23 3.99 15.86
N ASP A 119 6.70 3.06 15.06
CA ASP A 119 7.54 1.96 15.51
C ASP A 119 9.01 2.39 15.62
N HIS A 120 9.54 3.11 14.63
CA HIS A 120 10.93 3.59 14.69
C HIS A 120 11.11 4.85 15.56
N GLN A 121 10.29 5.88 15.38
CA GLN A 121 10.52 7.17 16.05
C GLN A 121 9.87 7.27 17.44
N TRP A 122 8.61 6.86 17.57
CA TRP A 122 7.88 7.06 18.82
C TRP A 122 8.13 5.95 19.83
N LEU A 123 7.94 4.70 19.44
CA LEU A 123 8.12 3.54 20.30
C LEU A 123 9.60 3.11 20.36
N GLY A 124 10.33 3.25 19.25
CA GLY A 124 11.70 2.73 19.12
C GLY A 124 11.75 1.22 19.35
N VAL A 125 10.74 0.49 18.87
CA VAL A 125 10.66 -0.99 18.98
C VAL A 125 11.72 -1.67 18.10
N HIS A 126 12.06 -1.02 17.00
CA HIS A 126 13.14 -1.35 16.08
C HIS A 126 13.54 -0.12 15.26
N HIS A 127 14.60 -0.21 14.47
CA HIS A 127 15.01 0.80 13.50
C HIS A 127 15.26 0.17 12.13
N VAL A 128 15.18 0.93 11.03
CA VAL A 128 15.19 0.39 9.66
C VAL A 128 16.40 -0.51 9.36
N ASN A 129 17.57 -0.19 9.91
CA ASN A 129 18.76 -1.02 9.75
C ASN A 129 19.58 -1.03 11.04
N GLU A 130 19.40 -2.08 11.85
CA GLU A 130 20.10 -2.28 13.12
C GLU A 130 21.45 -3.00 12.94
N GLN A 131 21.78 -3.43 11.72
CA GLN A 131 23.09 -4.03 11.42
C GLN A 131 24.20 -2.99 11.28
N VAL A 132 23.86 -1.72 11.09
CA VAL A 132 24.83 -0.61 11.07
C VAL A 132 24.98 0.01 12.47
N ASP A 133 26.07 0.77 12.67
CA ASP A 133 26.29 1.50 13.92
C ASP A 133 25.10 2.40 14.26
N ARG A 134 24.73 2.41 15.55
CA ARG A 134 23.60 3.19 16.08
C ARG A 134 23.60 4.67 15.69
N ALA A 135 24.78 5.27 15.48
CA ALA A 135 24.91 6.64 15.01
C ALA A 135 24.22 6.90 13.65
N HIS A 136 24.00 5.85 12.85
CA HIS A 136 23.39 5.93 11.53
C HIS A 136 21.90 5.54 11.49
N TRP A 137 21.33 5.02 12.59
CA TRP A 137 19.93 4.54 12.60
C TRP A 137 18.94 5.64 12.17
N LEU A 138 19.09 6.84 12.75
CA LEU A 138 18.23 7.98 12.39
C LEU A 138 18.28 8.31 10.90
N ALA A 139 19.45 8.19 10.26
CA ALA A 139 19.57 8.47 8.83
C ALA A 139 18.78 7.46 7.97
N TRP A 140 18.80 6.18 8.35
CA TRP A 140 18.02 5.14 7.70
C TRP A 140 16.52 5.32 7.92
N ASP A 141 16.09 5.64 9.15
CA ASP A 141 14.68 5.90 9.45
C ASP A 141 14.13 7.11 8.67
N LEU A 142 14.91 8.20 8.61
CA LEU A 142 14.54 9.37 7.81
C LEU A 142 14.49 9.05 6.32
N GLY A 143 15.40 8.20 5.82
CA GLY A 143 15.36 7.71 4.44
C GLY A 143 14.09 6.92 4.14
N PHE A 144 13.68 6.04 5.06
CA PHE A 144 12.46 5.25 4.95
C PHE A 144 11.19 6.11 4.98
N LEU A 145 11.13 7.11 5.87
CA LEU A 145 10.04 8.09 5.91
C LEU A 145 9.99 8.95 4.64
N ALA A 146 11.14 9.41 4.15
CA ALA A 146 11.23 10.19 2.92
C ALA A 146 10.73 9.37 1.71
N TRP A 147 11.08 8.08 1.66
CA TRP A 147 10.58 7.16 0.64
C TRP A 147 9.07 6.94 0.74
N GLY A 148 8.54 6.73 1.95
CA GLY A 148 7.11 6.64 2.21
C GLY A 148 6.35 7.89 1.75
N LEU A 149 6.88 9.07 2.07
CA LEU A 149 6.31 10.35 1.64
C LEU A 149 6.34 10.50 0.11
N ALA A 150 7.44 10.13 -0.54
CA ALA A 150 7.56 10.18 -2.00
C ALA A 150 6.52 9.27 -2.69
N MET A 151 6.34 8.04 -2.21
CA MET A 151 5.31 7.13 -2.70
C MET A 151 3.90 7.70 -2.50
N LEU A 152 3.61 8.21 -1.30
CA LEU A 152 2.30 8.81 -0.99
C LEU A 152 1.99 9.98 -1.92
N LEU A 153 2.92 10.94 -2.07
CA LEU A 153 2.73 12.11 -2.94
C LEU A 153 2.61 11.72 -4.41
N GLY A 154 3.44 10.80 -4.89
CA GLY A 154 3.38 10.27 -6.26
C GLY A 154 2.05 9.56 -6.54
N GLY A 155 1.58 8.75 -5.59
CA GLY A 155 0.28 8.09 -5.67
C GLY A 155 -0.90 9.07 -5.70
N LEU A 156 -0.89 10.07 -4.82
CA LEU A 156 -1.91 11.14 -4.82
C LEU A 156 -1.90 11.94 -6.13
N TRP A 157 -0.73 12.22 -6.70
CA TRP A 157 -0.61 12.89 -7.99
C TRP A 157 -1.22 12.07 -9.14
N LEU A 158 -0.94 10.76 -9.19
CA LEU A 158 -1.54 9.86 -10.18
C LEU A 158 -3.08 9.82 -10.07
N LEU A 159 -3.61 9.80 -8.86
CA LEU A 159 -5.06 9.80 -8.63
C LEU A 159 -5.73 11.13 -8.96
N ARG A 160 -5.04 12.27 -8.73
CA ARG A 160 -5.57 13.62 -9.04
C ARG A 160 -5.59 13.90 -10.55
N THR A 161 -4.58 13.45 -11.30
CA THR A 161 -4.52 13.67 -12.75
C THR A 161 -5.66 12.97 -13.51
N ARG A 162 -6.15 11.83 -12.99
CA ARG A 162 -7.35 11.15 -13.52
C ARG A 162 -8.61 12.01 -13.41
N ARG A 163 -8.87 12.60 -12.23
CA ARG A 163 -10.09 13.42 -12.00
C ARG A 163 -10.15 14.61 -12.96
N ARG A 164 -9.00 15.22 -13.25
CA ARG A 164 -8.90 16.32 -14.23
C ARG A 164 -9.20 15.88 -15.66
N GLN A 165 -8.74 14.70 -16.08
CA GLN A 165 -9.03 14.16 -17.42
C GLN A 165 -10.51 13.75 -17.57
N ALA A 166 -11.12 13.17 -16.52
CA ALA A 166 -12.53 12.82 -16.52
C ALA A 166 -13.45 14.05 -16.52
N GLY A 167 -13.07 15.15 -15.85
CA GLY A 167 -13.83 16.40 -15.83
C GLY A 167 -13.61 17.32 -17.04
N ALA A 168 -12.60 17.05 -17.87
CA ALA A 168 -12.27 17.84 -19.07
C ALA A 168 -12.79 17.22 -20.38
N ALA A 169 -13.55 16.11 -20.32
CA ALA A 169 -14.19 15.55 -21.50
C ALA A 169 -15.21 16.58 -22.05
N PRO A 170 -15.05 17.05 -23.30
CA PRO A 170 -15.81 18.18 -23.81
C PRO A 170 -17.30 17.82 -23.96
N ALA A 171 -18.16 18.78 -23.58
CA ALA A 171 -19.60 18.81 -23.85
C ALA A 171 -19.93 18.96 -25.35
N ALA A 172 -19.17 18.33 -26.24
CA ALA A 172 -19.26 18.45 -27.68
C ALA A 172 -19.85 17.17 -28.27
N LEU A 173 -21.14 16.90 -28.00
CA LEU A 173 -22.06 16.13 -28.86
C LEU A 173 -23.46 16.09 -28.24
N ARG A 174 -24.10 17.26 -28.14
CA ARG A 174 -25.56 17.35 -28.21
C ARG A 174 -25.87 18.39 -29.29
N ARG A 175 -26.10 17.89 -30.50
CA ARG A 175 -26.87 18.62 -31.52
C ARG A 175 -28.33 18.63 -31.10
#